data_AF-A0A833DY73-F1
#
_entry.id   AF-A0A833DY73-F1
#
_cell.length_a   1.000
_cell.length_b   1.000
_cell.length_c   1.000
_cell.angle_alpha   90.00
_cell.angle_beta   90.00
_cell.angle_gamma   90.00
#
_symmetry.space_group_name_H-M   'P 1'
#
loop_
_entity.id
_entity.type
_entity.pdbx_description
1 polymer ?
#
loop_
_entity_poly.entity_id
_entity_poly.type
_entity_poly.pdbx_seq_one_letter_code
_entity_poly.pdbx_strand_id
1 'polypeptide(L)'
;MFSDLERRVGLALYEGEKTPEELAEELKEDIRDVLDALKKLIKLKIVVKEGYPPKYRLADNIREALEPKDFEPVEGIQVYAVIEAQAVDEALTKKALEKLLRKLKKEPGIHIISAEISKIERDEEGGTYTGYIEAKLSFEAFEPLM
;
A
#
# COMPACT_ATOMS: atom_id res chain seq x y z
N MET A 1 -13.37 17.33 2.10
CA MET A 1 -12.81 16.38 1.13
C MET A 1 -11.56 17.03 0.56
N PHE A 2 -10.42 16.33 0.55
CA PHE A 2 -9.16 16.92 0.06
C PHE A 2 -9.21 17.15 -1.45
N SER A 3 -8.68 18.30 -1.89
CA SER A 3 -8.43 18.56 -3.31
C SER A 3 -7.33 17.65 -3.85
N ASP A 4 -7.21 17.56 -5.17
CA ASP A 4 -6.12 16.80 -5.82
C ASP A 4 -4.74 17.33 -5.42
N LEU A 5 -4.58 18.66 -5.42
CA LEU A 5 -3.35 19.33 -4.98
C LEU A 5 -3.02 19.05 -3.52
N GLU A 6 -4.01 19.08 -2.61
CA GLU A 6 -3.79 18.78 -1.19
C GLU A 6 -3.28 17.34 -0.97
N ARG A 7 -3.79 16.37 -1.76
CA ARG A 7 -3.32 14.98 -1.70
C ARG A 7 -1.90 14.85 -2.21
N ARG A 8 -1.59 15.48 -3.35
CA ARG A 8 -0.27 15.45 -3.97
C ARG A 8 0.80 16.10 -3.08
N VAL A 9 0.48 17.22 -2.44
CA VAL A 9 1.35 17.85 -1.42
C VAL A 9 1.58 16.91 -0.24
N GLY A 10 0.53 16.26 0.27
CA GLY A 10 0.66 15.28 1.36
C GLY A 10 1.56 14.10 1.01
N LEU A 11 1.47 13.57 -0.21
CA LEU A 11 2.33 12.49 -0.72
C LEU A 11 3.78 12.94 -0.87
N ALA A 12 4.02 14.13 -1.45
CA ALA A 12 5.37 14.65 -1.60
C ALA A 12 6.07 14.83 -0.23
N LEU A 13 5.31 15.21 0.80
CA LEU A 13 5.81 15.36 2.18
C LEU A 13 5.97 14.04 2.94
N TYR A 14 5.41 12.93 2.43
CA TYR A 14 5.67 11.59 2.96
C TYR A 14 7.11 11.13 2.64
N GLU A 15 7.62 11.52 1.46
CA GLU A 15 8.98 11.18 1.02
C GLU A 15 10.07 11.97 1.75
N GLY A 16 9.72 13.12 2.35
CA GLY A 16 10.66 13.92 3.12
C GLY A 16 10.17 15.34 3.42
N GLU A 17 10.92 16.05 4.26
CA GLU A 17 10.70 17.47 4.51
C GLU A 17 11.07 18.32 3.28
N LYS A 18 10.18 19.24 2.88
CA LYS A 18 10.36 20.06 1.68
C LYS A 18 10.00 21.53 1.93
N THR A 19 10.62 22.45 1.21
CA THR A 19 10.22 23.86 1.16
C THR A 19 9.05 24.06 0.19
N PRO A 20 8.33 25.20 0.26
CA PRO A 20 7.29 25.53 -0.72
C PRO A 20 7.81 25.59 -2.16
N GLU A 21 9.05 26.06 -2.34
CA GLU A 21 9.71 26.15 -3.65
C GLU A 21 9.99 24.76 -4.23
N GLU A 22 10.53 23.85 -3.40
CA GLU A 22 10.79 22.46 -3.79
C GLU A 22 9.47 21.74 -4.16
N LEU A 23 8.41 21.94 -3.36
CA LEU A 23 7.10 21.38 -3.65
C LEU A 23 6.49 21.94 -4.94
N ALA A 24 6.61 23.24 -5.19
CA ALA A 24 6.11 23.87 -6.42
C ALA A 24 6.82 23.33 -7.66
N GLU A 25 8.14 23.16 -7.60
CA GLU A 25 8.95 22.61 -8.68
C GLU A 25 8.60 21.14 -8.97
N GLU A 26 8.55 20.30 -7.93
CA GLU A 26 8.25 18.88 -8.05
C GLU A 26 6.83 18.62 -8.56
N LEU A 27 5.86 19.36 -8.01
CA LEU A 27 4.46 19.23 -8.40
C LEU A 27 4.16 19.94 -9.73
N LYS A 28 5.05 20.80 -10.23
CA LYS A 28 4.81 21.66 -11.40
C LYS A 28 3.55 22.52 -11.23
N GLU A 29 3.40 23.11 -10.05
CA GLU A 29 2.25 23.91 -9.63
C GLU A 29 2.68 25.33 -9.23
N ASP A 30 1.75 26.28 -9.22
CA ASP A 30 2.06 27.63 -8.75
C ASP A 30 2.33 27.64 -7.24
N ILE A 31 3.38 28.37 -6.83
CA ILE A 31 3.79 28.46 -5.43
C ILE A 31 2.66 28.98 -4.52
N ARG A 32 1.76 29.83 -5.03
CA ARG A 32 0.61 30.34 -4.28
C ARG A 32 -0.39 29.23 -3.99
N ASP A 33 -0.66 28.38 -4.97
CA ASP A 33 -1.57 27.25 -4.82
C ASP A 33 -1.01 26.20 -3.85
N VAL A 34 0.30 25.94 -3.92
CA VAL A 34 1.02 25.09 -2.96
C VAL A 34 0.94 25.67 -1.54
N LEU A 35 1.19 26.97 -1.38
CA LEU A 35 1.08 27.63 -0.07
C LEU A 35 -0.34 27.58 0.49
N ASP A 36 -1.36 27.72 -0.34
CA ASP A 36 -2.75 27.62 0.09
C ASP A 36 -3.15 26.20 0.47
N ALA A 37 -2.64 25.19 -0.24
CA ALA A 37 -2.76 23.79 0.14
C ALA A 37 -2.07 23.51 1.48
N LEU A 38 -0.82 23.97 1.66
CA LEU A 38 -0.07 23.82 2.92
C LEU A 38 -0.79 24.48 4.10
N LYS A 39 -1.33 25.70 3.94
CA LYS A 39 -2.12 26.37 5.00
C LYS A 39 -3.32 25.54 5.42
N LYS A 40 -4.03 24.92 4.47
CA LYS A 40 -5.18 24.07 4.79
C LYS A 40 -4.74 22.78 5.50
N LEU A 41 -3.67 22.14 5.04
CA LEU A 41 -3.14 20.93 5.66
C LEU A 41 -2.62 21.20 7.08
N ILE A 42 -2.04 22.37 7.33
CA ILE A 42 -1.66 22.83 8.68
C ILE A 42 -2.90 23.03 9.57
N LYS A 43 -3.95 23.69 9.06
CA LYS A 43 -5.22 23.85 9.80
C LYS A 43 -5.84 22.51 10.18
N LEU A 44 -5.67 21.51 9.34
CA LEU A 44 -6.13 20.14 9.58
C LEU A 44 -5.15 19.31 10.42
N LYS A 45 -4.03 19.89 10.87
CA LYS A 45 -2.97 19.23 11.66
C LYS A 45 -2.34 18.03 10.95
N ILE A 46 -2.29 18.06 9.63
CA ILE A 46 -1.69 17.00 8.80
C ILE A 46 -0.22 17.29 8.54
N VAL A 47 0.11 18.57 8.38
CA VAL A 47 1.45 19.07 8.08
C VAL A 47 1.88 20.02 9.19
N VAL A 48 3.16 19.99 9.53
CA VAL A 48 3.81 20.94 10.44
C VAL A 48 4.88 21.73 9.69
N LYS A 49 5.12 22.95 10.16
CA LYS A 49 6.10 23.89 9.61
C LYS A 49 7.22 24.09 10.63
N GLU A 50 8.45 23.84 10.23
CA GLU A 50 9.62 23.88 11.12
C GLU A 50 10.83 24.58 10.45
N GLY A 51 11.72 25.13 11.27
CA GLY A 51 13.01 25.67 10.83
C GLY A 51 13.01 27.02 10.11
N TYR A 52 14.23 27.45 9.74
CA TYR A 52 14.51 28.57 8.85
C TYR A 52 15.65 28.18 7.87
N PRO A 53 15.43 28.19 6.54
CA PRO A 53 14.19 28.51 5.84
C PRO A 53 13.05 27.54 6.20
N PRO A 54 11.79 27.98 6.06
CA PRO A 54 10.63 27.19 6.50
C PRO A 54 10.46 25.93 5.66
N LYS A 55 10.65 24.78 6.31
CA LYS A 55 10.35 23.47 5.75
C LYS A 55 9.03 22.94 6.29
N TYR A 56 8.39 22.11 5.49
CA TYR A 56 7.13 21.46 5.81
C TYR A 56 7.37 19.96 5.83
N ARG A 57 6.72 19.26 6.77
CA ARG A 57 6.73 17.80 6.88
C ARG A 57 5.37 17.31 7.35
N LEU A 58 5.07 16.04 7.13
CA LEU A 58 3.90 15.42 7.77
C LEU A 58 4.04 15.46 9.29
N ALA A 59 2.92 15.67 9.97
CA ALA A 59 2.84 15.56 11.43
C ALA A 59 3.15 14.12 11.86
N ASP A 60 3.80 13.96 13.01
CA ASP A 60 4.33 12.67 13.47
C ASP A 60 3.23 11.60 13.57
N ASN A 61 2.06 11.97 14.09
CA ASN A 61 0.90 11.07 14.18
C ASN A 61 0.36 10.62 12.81
N ILE A 62 0.55 11.41 11.76
CA ILE A 62 0.17 11.04 10.40
C ILE A 62 1.25 10.16 9.78
N ARG A 63 2.52 10.48 10.03
CA ARG A 63 3.65 9.67 9.57
C ARG A 63 3.60 8.27 10.18
N GLU A 64 3.39 8.14 11.49
CA GLU A 64 3.22 6.86 12.18
C GLU A 64 2.02 6.04 11.67
N ALA A 65 0.96 6.70 11.24
CA ALA A 65 -0.20 6.03 10.64
C ALA A 65 0.04 5.55 9.20
N LEU A 66 1.01 6.15 8.51
CA LEU A 66 1.38 5.84 7.12
C LEU A 66 2.62 4.95 7.01
N GLU A 67 3.48 4.94 8.03
CA GLU A 67 4.55 3.97 8.12
C GLU A 67 3.95 2.56 8.05
N PRO A 68 4.44 1.70 7.14
CA PRO A 68 4.06 0.30 7.18
C PRO A 68 4.48 -0.19 8.56
N LYS A 69 3.51 -0.40 9.45
CA LYS A 69 3.79 -1.02 10.73
C LYS A 69 4.52 -2.31 10.39
N ASP A 70 5.78 -2.41 10.79
CA ASP A 70 6.42 -3.71 10.94
C ASP A 70 5.46 -4.49 11.83
N PHE A 71 4.71 -5.38 11.19
CA PHE A 71 3.70 -6.17 11.88
C PHE A 71 4.48 -7.03 12.87
N GLU A 72 4.50 -6.61 14.14
CA GLU A 72 4.74 -7.56 15.21
C GLU A 72 3.77 -8.72 14.97
N PRO A 73 4.27 -9.96 14.88
CA PRO A 73 3.44 -11.09 14.52
C PRO A 73 2.31 -11.17 15.54
N VAL A 74 1.09 -10.92 15.06
CA VAL A 74 -0.14 -11.17 15.83
C VAL A 74 -0.01 -12.58 16.40
N GLU A 75 -0.17 -12.74 17.72
CA GLU A 75 -0.23 -14.07 18.34
C GLU A 75 -1.33 -14.88 17.63
N GLY A 76 -0.93 -15.76 16.72
CA GLY A 76 -1.81 -16.35 15.72
C GLY A 76 -1.09 -17.36 14.84
N ILE A 77 -1.87 -18.19 14.15
CA ILE A 77 -1.32 -19.24 13.27
C ILE A 77 -0.77 -18.58 12.01
N GLN A 78 0.52 -18.77 11.75
CA GLN A 78 1.14 -18.38 10.48
C GLN A 78 1.10 -19.56 9.51
N VAL A 79 0.59 -19.30 8.30
CA VAL A 79 0.50 -20.29 7.22
C VAL A 79 1.27 -19.79 6.02
N TYR A 80 2.14 -20.65 5.52
CA TYR A 80 2.73 -20.53 4.19
C TYR A 80 1.86 -21.34 3.23
N ALA A 81 1.25 -20.66 2.27
CA ALA A 81 0.36 -21.27 1.28
C ALA A 81 0.90 -21.03 -0.13
N VAL A 82 0.88 -22.10 -0.93
CA VAL A 82 1.10 -22.03 -2.37
C VAL A 82 -0.22 -22.36 -3.05
N ILE A 83 -0.82 -21.38 -3.74
CA ILE A 83 -2.11 -21.54 -4.40
C ILE A 83 -1.87 -21.62 -5.90
N GLU A 84 -2.11 -22.79 -6.47
CA GLU A 84 -1.92 -23.04 -7.90
C GLU A 84 -3.20 -22.79 -8.69
N ALA A 85 -3.05 -22.20 -9.88
CA ALA A 85 -4.10 -22.15 -10.89
C ALA A 85 -3.55 -22.58 -12.25
N GLN A 86 -4.34 -23.38 -12.95
CA GLN A 86 -4.05 -23.85 -14.30
C GLN A 86 -5.19 -23.51 -15.26
N ALA A 87 -4.87 -23.00 -16.45
CA ALA A 87 -5.85 -22.83 -17.52
C ALA A 87 -5.23 -22.97 -18.92
N VAL A 88 -6.06 -23.16 -19.94
CA VAL A 88 -5.62 -23.25 -21.34
C VAL A 88 -5.10 -21.94 -21.93
N ASP A 89 -5.25 -20.83 -21.20
CA ASP A 89 -4.91 -19.48 -21.64
C ASP A 89 -4.20 -18.73 -20.51
N GLU A 90 -3.11 -18.05 -20.85
CA GLU A 90 -2.26 -17.30 -19.92
C GLU A 90 -3.04 -16.17 -19.23
N ALA A 91 -3.86 -15.44 -19.99
CA ALA A 91 -4.65 -14.32 -19.47
C ALA A 91 -5.76 -14.81 -18.53
N LEU A 92 -6.38 -15.97 -18.83
CA LEU A 92 -7.32 -16.61 -17.91
C LEU A 92 -6.65 -17.04 -16.61
N THR A 93 -5.45 -17.63 -16.69
CA THR A 93 -4.65 -18.04 -15.53
C THR A 93 -4.31 -16.83 -14.66
N LYS A 94 -3.78 -15.77 -15.27
CA LYS A 94 -3.46 -14.51 -14.58
C LYS A 94 -4.69 -13.91 -13.90
N LYS A 95 -5.80 -13.82 -14.62
CA LYS A 95 -7.05 -13.25 -14.10
C LYS A 95 -7.61 -14.07 -12.93
N ALA A 96 -7.48 -15.40 -12.97
CA ALA A 96 -7.86 -16.26 -11.87
C ALA A 96 -7.00 -16.01 -10.62
N LEU A 97 -5.67 -15.96 -10.78
CA LEU A 97 -4.73 -15.68 -9.68
C LEU A 97 -4.95 -14.28 -9.09
N GLU A 98 -5.10 -13.25 -9.92
CA GLU A 98 -5.40 -11.90 -9.44
C GLU A 98 -6.75 -11.81 -8.70
N LYS A 99 -7.76 -12.55 -9.18
CA LYS A 99 -9.07 -12.61 -8.53
C LYS A 99 -8.97 -13.29 -7.16
N LEU A 100 -8.21 -14.38 -7.05
CA LEU A 100 -7.95 -15.08 -5.79
C LEU A 100 -7.20 -14.18 -4.81
N LEU A 101 -6.15 -13.51 -5.27
CA LEU A 101 -5.40 -12.56 -4.45
C LEU A 101 -6.28 -11.42 -3.93
N ARG A 102 -7.15 -10.87 -4.79
CA ARG A 102 -8.12 -9.82 -4.39
C ARG A 102 -9.14 -10.32 -3.38
N LYS A 103 -9.55 -11.58 -3.45
CA LYS A 103 -10.45 -12.19 -2.47
C LYS A 103 -9.73 -12.39 -1.13
N LEU A 104 -8.53 -12.95 -1.14
CA LEU A 104 -7.70 -13.12 0.06
C LEU A 104 -7.49 -11.78 0.78
N LYS A 105 -7.21 -10.70 0.04
CA LYS A 105 -7.03 -9.34 0.61
C LYS A 105 -8.28 -8.75 1.25
N LYS A 106 -9.45 -9.32 0.99
CA LYS A 106 -10.74 -8.83 1.50
C LYS A 106 -11.36 -9.75 2.55
N GLU A 107 -10.72 -10.89 2.83
CA GLU A 107 -11.26 -11.88 3.75
C GLU A 107 -11.05 -11.40 5.19
N PRO A 108 -12.11 -11.21 5.98
CA PRO A 108 -11.98 -10.82 7.38
C PRO A 108 -11.28 -11.93 8.18
N GLY A 109 -10.40 -11.55 9.11
CA GLY A 109 -9.63 -12.49 9.95
C GLY A 109 -8.39 -13.10 9.29
N ILE A 110 -8.11 -12.78 8.01
CA ILE A 110 -6.86 -13.11 7.34
C ILE A 110 -6.02 -11.85 7.19
N HIS A 111 -4.84 -11.87 7.79
CA HIS A 111 -3.81 -10.85 7.63
C HIS A 111 -2.76 -11.34 6.63
N ILE A 112 -2.60 -10.63 5.52
CA ILE A 112 -1.59 -10.98 4.51
C ILE A 112 -0.27 -10.33 4.90
N ILE A 113 0.72 -11.14 5.27
CA ILE A 113 2.10 -10.70 5.53
C ILE A 113 2.83 -10.48 4.20
N SER A 114 2.74 -11.46 3.30
CA SER A 114 3.21 -11.34 1.92
C SER A 114 2.32 -12.17 1.00
N ALA A 115 2.16 -11.73 -0.24
CA ALA A 115 1.49 -12.51 -1.27
C ALA A 115 1.96 -12.06 -2.66
N GLU A 116 2.58 -12.97 -3.39
CA GLU A 116 3.13 -12.71 -4.71
C GLU A 116 2.58 -13.72 -5.71
N ILE A 117 2.25 -13.24 -6.91
CA ILE A 117 1.89 -14.11 -8.03
C ILE A 117 3.20 -14.43 -8.75
N SER A 118 3.55 -15.71 -8.82
CA SER A 118 4.72 -16.18 -9.53
C SER A 118 4.59 -15.90 -11.03
N LYS A 119 5.71 -16.03 -11.75
CA LYS A 119 5.67 -16.08 -13.21
C LYS A 119 4.74 -17.22 -13.65
N ILE A 120 3.89 -16.94 -14.63
CA ILE A 120 3.06 -17.97 -15.27
C ILE A 120 3.93 -18.69 -16.27
N GLU A 121 3.95 -20.01 -16.17
CA GLU A 121 4.73 -20.88 -17.03
C GLU A 121 3.79 -21.74 -17.87
N ARG A 122 4.22 -22.05 -19.09
CA ARG A 122 3.48 -22.95 -19.96
C ARG A 122 4.01 -24.36 -19.73
N ASP A 123 3.10 -25.28 -19.39
CA ASP A 123 3.41 -26.69 -19.34
C ASP A 123 3.53 -27.23 -20.77
N GLU A 124 4.72 -27.74 -21.10
CA GLU A 124 5.05 -28.27 -22.42
C GLU A 124 4.37 -29.62 -22.69
N GLU A 125 3.95 -30.36 -21.65
CA GLU A 125 3.29 -31.66 -21.79
C GLU A 125 1.76 -31.55 -21.80
N GLY A 126 1.19 -30.61 -21.05
CA GLY A 126 -0.26 -30.43 -20.87
C GLY A 126 -0.91 -29.36 -21.76
N GLY A 127 -0.13 -28.50 -22.42
CA GLY A 127 -0.65 -27.38 -23.22
C GLY A 127 -1.37 -26.31 -22.40
N THR A 128 -1.27 -26.37 -21.07
CA THR A 128 -1.87 -25.42 -20.12
C THR A 128 -0.84 -24.42 -19.61
N TYR A 129 -1.32 -23.31 -19.10
CA TYR A 129 -0.56 -22.30 -18.37
C TYR A 129 -0.81 -22.49 -16.88
N THR A 130 0.26 -22.49 -16.10
CA THR A 130 0.25 -22.71 -14.66
C THR A 130 0.91 -21.53 -13.97
N GLY A 131 0.32 -21.05 -12.88
CA GLY A 131 0.93 -20.04 -12.02
C GLY A 131 0.54 -20.25 -10.57
N TYR A 132 1.33 -19.65 -9.69
CA TYR A 132 1.21 -19.82 -8.25
C TYR A 132 0.99 -18.48 -7.56
N ILE A 133 0.27 -18.50 -6.44
CA ILE A 133 0.34 -17.44 -5.43
C ILE A 133 1.14 -18.00 -4.27
N GLU A 134 2.28 -17.40 -4.00
CA GLU A 134 3.04 -17.65 -2.78
C GLU A 134 2.59 -16.64 -1.74
N ALA A 135 1.91 -17.11 -0.69
CA ALA A 135 1.35 -16.25 0.34
C ALA A 135 1.81 -16.67 1.74
N LYS A 136 2.28 -15.69 2.50
CA LYS A 136 2.45 -15.78 3.95
C LYS A 136 1.26 -15.09 4.61
N LEU A 137 0.45 -15.87 5.30
CA LEU A 137 -0.78 -15.44 5.96
C LEU A 137 -0.63 -15.56 7.47
N SER A 138 -1.21 -14.62 8.20
CA SER A 138 -1.47 -14.74 9.63
C SER A 138 -2.98 -14.76 9.84
N PHE A 139 -3.45 -15.66 10.68
CA PHE A 139 -4.85 -15.73 11.08
C PHE A 139 -4.97 -15.20 12.50
N GLU A 140 -5.96 -14.35 12.74
CA GLU A 140 -6.34 -14.04 14.12
C GLU A 140 -6.73 -15.36 14.80
N ALA A 141 -6.16 -15.61 15.98
CA ALA A 141 -6.43 -16.84 16.72
C ALA A 141 -7.94 -17.02 16.87
N PHE A 142 -8.45 -18.14 16.35
CA PHE A 142 -9.78 -18.61 16.73
C PHE A 142 -9.73 -18.84 18.24
N GLU A 143 -10.53 -18.11 19.01
CA GLU A 143 -10.89 -18.60 20.34
C GLU A 143 -11.41 -20.04 20.13
N PRO A 144 -10.80 -21.06 20.76
CA PRO A 144 -11.31 -22.40 20.63
C PRO A 144 -12.75 -22.38 21.13
N LEU A 145 -13.69 -22.75 20.25
CA LEU A 145 -15.08 -23.00 20.62
C LEU A 145 -15.08 -23.98 21.80
N MET A 146 -15.23 -23.44 23.02
CA MET A 146 -15.60 -24.18 24.23
C MET A 146 -17.11 -24.36 24.27
#